data_AF-A0A2A2VHU8-F1
#
_entry.id   AF-A0A2A2VHU8-F1
#
_cell.length_a   1.000
_cell.length_b   1.000
_cell.length_c   1.000
_cell.angle_alpha   90.00
_cell.angle_beta   90.00
_cell.angle_gamma   90.00
#
_symmetry.space_group_name_H-M   'P 1'
#
loop_
_entity.id
_entity.type
_entity.pdbx_description
1 polymer ?
#
loop_
_entity_poly.entity_id
_entity_poly.type
_entity_poly.pdbx_seq_one_letter_code
_entity_poly.pdbx_strand_id
1 'polypeptide(L)' 'MAEISPLRRRMIEDLTVRNLSPATQQSYLNAAAKLSRYFGRSPDRLVQEDIRAFQVHLVATGCPGRR' A
#
# COMPACT_ATOMS: atom_id res chain seq x y z
N MET A 1 -15.10 13.29 9.91
CA MET A 1 -13.98 13.32 8.94
C MET A 1 -12.92 12.38 9.48
N ALA A 2 -12.66 11.25 8.81
CA ALA A 2 -11.64 10.32 9.28
C ALA A 2 -10.27 11.02 9.22
N GLU A 3 -9.66 11.24 10.39
CA GLU A 3 -8.32 11.82 10.48
C GLU A 3 -7.35 11.00 9.63
N ILE A 4 -6.65 11.67 8.73
CA ILE A 4 -5.64 11.04 7.88
C ILE A 4 -4.51 10.61 8.82
N SER A 5 -4.36 9.29 9.01
CA SER A 5 -3.24 8.73 9.75
C SER A 5 -1.91 9.30 9.22
N PRO A 6 -0.93 9.64 10.07
CA PRO A 6 0.35 10.22 9.65
C PRO A 6 1.03 9.43 8.53
N LEU A 7 0.93 8.09 8.59
CA LEU A 7 1.45 7.18 7.58
C LEU A 7 0.75 7.35 6.22
N ARG A 8 -0.57 7.53 6.20
CA ARG A 8 -1.34 7.77 4.98
C ARG A 8 -0.91 9.08 4.32
N ARG A 9 -0.63 10.12 5.11
CA ARG A 9 -0.14 11.40 4.60
C ARG A 9 1.24 11.26 3.96
N ARG A 10 2.19 10.62 4.66
CA ARG A 10 3.54 10.34 4.13
C ARG A 10 3.49 9.53 2.84
N MET A 11 2.64 8.51 2.77
CA MET A 11 2.44 7.74 1.53
C MET A 11 1.95 8.64 0.39
N ILE A 12 0.96 9.50 0.62
CA ILE A 12 0.45 10.41 -0.41
C ILE A 12 1.55 11.37 -0.89
N GLU A 13 2.34 11.93 0.04
CA GLU A 13 3.47 12.81 -0.30
C GLU A 13 4.51 12.08 -1.16
N ASP A 14 4.95 10.89 -0.75
CA ASP A 14 5.94 10.09 -1.49
C ASP A 14 5.43 9.72 -2.89
N LEU A 15 4.16 9.32 -3.01
CA LEU A 15 3.55 8.96 -4.28
C LEU A 15 3.33 10.19 -5.19
N THR A 16 3.11 11.37 -4.60
CA THR A 16 3.00 12.64 -5.33
C THR A 16 4.36 13.11 -5.84
N VAL A 17 5.41 12.99 -5.03
CA VAL A 17 6.81 13.25 -5.46
C VAL A 17 7.19 12.37 -6.65
N ARG A 18 6.71 11.12 -6.68
CA ARG A 18 6.89 10.17 -7.80
C ARG A 18 5.99 10.43 -9.01
N ASN A 19 5.22 11.53 -9.04
CA ASN A 19 4.30 11.89 -10.12
C ASN A 19 3.21 10.83 -10.43
N LEU A 20 2.77 10.08 -9.41
CA LEU A 20 1.74 9.06 -9.61
C LEU A 20 0.34 9.67 -9.60
N SER A 21 -0.48 9.26 -10.56
CA SER A 21 -1.88 9.70 -10.68
C SER A 21 -2.69 9.40 -9.41
N PRO A 22 -3.72 10.20 -9.08
CA PRO A 22 -4.56 10.00 -7.90
C PRO A 22 -5.19 8.61 -7.81
N ALA A 23 -5.56 8.01 -8.95
CA ALA A 23 -6.09 6.66 -9.04
C ALA A 23 -5.05 5.60 -8.58
N THR A 24 -3.78 5.80 -8.96
CA THR A 24 -2.66 4.96 -8.52
C THR A 24 -2.40 5.15 -7.03
N GLN A 25 -2.46 6.39 -6.53
CA GLN A 25 -2.32 6.68 -5.10
C GLN A 25 -3.37 5.94 -4.28
N GLN A 26 -4.64 5.99 -4.68
CA GLN A 26 -5.72 5.25 -4.02
C GLN A 26 -5.50 3.74 -4.03
N SER A 27 -4.99 3.19 -5.14
CA SER A 27 -4.66 1.77 -5.25
C SER A 27 -3.56 1.37 -4.26
N TYR A 28 -2.52 2.19 -4.12
CA TYR A 28 -1.45 1.98 -3.15
C TYR A 28 -1.93 2.10 -1.70
N LEU A 29 -2.79 3.07 -1.39
CA LEU A 29 -3.40 3.20 -0.06
C LEU A 29 -4.29 2.01 0.28
N ASN A 30 -5.03 1.48 -0.70
CA ASN A 30 -5.82 0.27 -0.53
C ASN A 30 -4.93 -0.96 -0.29
N ALA A 31 -3.81 -1.06 -1.02
CA ALA A 31 -2.81 -2.11 -0.83
C ALA A 31 -2.19 -2.05 0.58
N ALA A 32 -1.84 -0.86 1.09
CA ALA A 32 -1.33 -0.70 2.46
C ALA A 32 -2.38 -1.07 3.53
N ALA A 33 -3.66 -0.78 3.29
CA ALA A 33 -4.73 -1.23 4.18
C ALA A 33 -4.85 -2.77 4.20
N LYS A 34 -4.78 -3.41 3.03
CA LYS A 34 -4.79 -4.88 2.92
C LYS A 34 -3.55 -5.51 3.57
N LEU A 35 -2.38 -4.91 3.37
CA LEU A 35 -1.12 -5.30 3.99
C LEU A 35 -1.23 -5.27 5.51
N SER A 36 -1.73 -4.17 6.08
CA SER A 36 -1.95 -4.07 7.53
C SER A 36 -2.93 -5.13 8.04
N ARG A 37 -3.98 -5.44 7.27
CA ARG A 37 -4.92 -6.52 7.59
C ARG A 37 -4.28 -7.91 7.53
N TYR A 38 -3.38 -8.13 6.58
CA TYR A 38 -2.68 -9.41 6.40
C TYR A 38 -1.71 -9.69 7.55
N PHE A 39 -0.93 -8.68 7.95
CA PHE A 39 0.05 -8.81 9.04
C PHE A 39 -0.53 -8.55 10.44
N GLY A 40 -1.73 -7.98 10.53
CA GLY A 40 -2.36 -7.57 11.79
C GLY A 40 -1.58 -6.49 12.56
N ARG A 41 -0.70 -5.75 11.88
CA ARG A 41 0.21 -4.75 12.47
C ARG A 41 0.20 -3.46 11.65
N SER A 42 0.56 -2.35 12.29
CA SER A 42 0.66 -1.05 11.61
C SER A 42 1.68 -1.10 10.48
N PRO A 43 1.38 -0.55 9.29
CA PRO A 43 2.32 -0.61 8.17
C PRO A 43 3.61 0.20 8.39
N ASP A 44 3.62 1.08 9.40
CA ASP A 44 4.81 1.79 9.88
C ASP A 44 5.88 0.85 10.46
N ARG A 45 5.48 -0.34 10.94
CA ARG A 45 6.38 -1.37 11.48
C ARG A 45 6.74 -2.46 10.46
N LEU A 46 6.23 -2.36 9.23
CA LEU A 46 6.52 -3.36 8.20
C LEU A 46 7.80 -3.00 7.48
N VAL A 47 8.67 -3.98 7.33
CA VAL A 47 9.95 -3.79 6.64
C VAL A 47 9.80 -4.10 5.15
N GLN A 48 10.82 -3.74 4.36
CA GLN A 48 10.81 -3.97 2.92
C GLN A 48 10.61 -5.46 2.56
N GLU A 49 11.04 -6.37 3.42
CA GLU A 49 10.84 -7.82 3.27
C GLU A 49 9.36 -8.24 3.38
N ASP A 50 8.61 -7.66 4.33
CA ASP A 50 7.16 -7.90 4.47
C ASP A 50 6.39 -7.39 3.25
N ILE A 51 6.81 -6.25 2.70
CA ILE A 51 6.26 -5.70 1.46
C ILE A 51 6.50 -6.68 0.31
N ARG A 52 7.69 -7.27 0.21
CA ARG A 52 8.02 -8.24 -0.82
C ARG A 52 7.20 -9.52 -0.68
N ALA A 53 7.04 -10.05 0.54
CA ALA A 53 6.18 -11.19 0.82
C ALA A 53 4.72 -10.92 0.44
N PHE A 54 4.22 -9.72 0.72
CA PHE A 54 2.88 -9.32 0.33
C PHE A 54 2.72 -9.14 -1.18
N GLN A 55 3.71 -8.59 -1.88
CA GLN A 55 3.71 -8.52 -3.34
C GLN A 55 3.67 -9.91 -3.98
N VAL A 56 4.45 -10.86 -3.45
CA VAL A 56 4.40 -12.27 -3.87
C VAL A 56 3.02 -12.87 -3.60
N HIS A 57 2.44 -12.62 -2.41
CA HIS A 57 1.08 -13.05 -2.08
C HIS A 57 0.03 -12.45 -3.03
N LEU A 58 0.14 -11.17 -3.41
CA LEU A 58 -0.77 -10.54 -4.38
C LEU A 58 -0.67 -11.14 -5.78
N VAL A 59 0.55 -11.48 -6.22
CA VAL A 59 0.78 -12.14 -7.52
C VAL A 59 0.26 -13.58 -7.49
N ALA A 60 0.50 -14.31 -6.41
CA ALA A 60 0.07 -15.70 -6.24
C ALA A 60 -1.45 -15.83 -6.06
N THR A 61 -2.10 -14.88 -5.39
CA THR A 61 -3.55 -14.89 -5.13
C THR A 61 -4.34 -14.31 -6.31
N GLY A 62 -3.65 -13.79 -7.33
CA GLY A 62 -4.26 -13.42 -8.60
C GLY A 62 -5.05 -12.12 -8.54
N CYS A 63 -4.39 -11.00 -8.83
CA CYS A 63 -4.98 -10.06 -9.76
C CYS A 63 -4.13 -10.14 -11.03
N PRO A 64 -4.53 -10.93 -12.05
CA PRO A 64 -3.80 -10.98 -13.30
C PRO A 64 -3.72 -9.52 -13.78
N GLY A 65 -2.49 -9.06 -13.99
CA GLY A 65 -2.24 -7.73 -14.52
C GLY A 65 -3.19 -7.52 -15.69
N ARG A 66 -3.97 -6.44 -15.64
CA ARG A 66 -4.69 -5.97 -16.81
C ARG A 66 -3.64 -5.74 -17.89
N ARG A 67 -3.50 -6.72 -18.78
CA ARG A 67 -3.14 -6.48 -20.17
C ARG A 67 -4.22 -5.63 -20.81
#